data_AF-A0A2A3LLJ9-F1
#
_entry.id   AF-A0A2A3LLJ9-F1
#
_cell.length_a   1.000
_cell.length_b   1.000
_cell.length_c   1.000
_cell.angle_alpha   90.00
_cell.angle_beta   90.00
_cell.angle_gamma   90.00
#
_symmetry.space_group_name_H-M   'P 1'
#
loop_
_entity.id
_entity.type
_entity.pdbx_description
1 polymer ?
#
loop_
_entity_poly.entity_id
_entity_poly.type
_entity_poly.pdbx_seq_one_letter_code
_entity_poly.pdbx_strand_id
1 'polypeptide(L)'
;MSIPRAALPLLLLAAALPLHAQTALTDAQSAYLGAHVFDRQVAVFREYCAQDPTGTQAIDTGVAQFRINNPDYVAARADTPDSDEFKAAVAAFDAQFDQVAQTMRTQLAERPVGPQCATLGDELRKARFASLLEEAKRRSAATP
;
A
#
# COMPACT_ATOMS: atom_id res chain seq x y z
N MET A 1 -8.62 -18.68 -26.72
CA MET A 1 -8.60 -17.23 -26.45
C MET A 1 -8.37 -17.07 -24.96
N SER A 2 -7.13 -16.82 -24.56
CA SER A 2 -6.73 -16.77 -23.15
C SER A 2 -6.89 -15.35 -22.64
N ILE A 3 -7.89 -15.12 -21.78
CA ILE A 3 -7.95 -13.92 -20.96
C ILE A 3 -6.74 -13.99 -20.02
N PRO A 4 -5.88 -12.97 -19.93
CA PRO A 4 -4.77 -13.00 -18.98
C PRO A 4 -5.35 -12.98 -17.57
N ARG A 5 -5.42 -14.16 -16.94
CA ARG A 5 -5.50 -14.35 -15.48
C ARG A 5 -4.09 -14.14 -14.93
N ALA A 6 -3.62 -12.89 -14.90
CA ALA A 6 -2.38 -12.55 -14.22
C ALA A 6 -2.43 -11.10 -13.75
N ALA A 7 -2.15 -10.97 -12.45
CA ALA A 7 -1.94 -9.74 -11.69
C ALA A 7 -3.14 -8.80 -11.61
N LEU A 8 -3.84 -8.82 -10.46
CA LEU A 8 -4.48 -7.59 -10.00
C LEU A 8 -3.39 -6.51 -10.05
N PRO A 9 -3.55 -5.43 -10.83
CA PRO A 9 -2.74 -4.26 -10.67
C PRO A 9 -3.25 -3.56 -9.39
N LEU A 10 -3.06 -4.18 -8.23
CA LEU A 10 -2.99 -3.44 -6.95
C LEU A 10 -1.64 -2.73 -6.86
N LEU A 11 -1.18 -2.22 -7.99
CA LEU A 11 -0.12 -1.24 -8.07
C LEU A 11 -0.77 0.09 -7.73
N LEU A 12 -0.70 0.45 -6.44
CA LEU A 12 -0.60 1.83 -5.98
C LEU A 12 -1.49 2.81 -6.76
N LEU A 13 -2.79 2.82 -6.46
CA LEU A 13 -3.67 3.97 -6.73
C LEU A 13 -3.35 5.16 -5.79
N ALA A 14 -2.26 5.09 -5.03
CA ALA A 14 -1.74 6.17 -4.21
C ALA A 14 -0.63 6.90 -4.97
N ALA A 15 -1.01 7.79 -5.88
CA ALA A 15 -0.08 8.80 -6.42
C ALA A 15 -0.77 10.00 -7.08
N ALA A 16 -2.09 9.96 -7.32
CA ALA A 16 -2.83 11.08 -7.87
C ALA A 16 -3.62 11.80 -6.77
N LEU A 17 -2.95 12.14 -5.67
CA LEU A 17 -3.49 13.18 -4.81
C LEU A 17 -2.91 14.49 -5.29
N PRO A 18 -3.76 15.51 -5.50
CA PRO A 18 -3.26 16.85 -5.58
C PRO A 18 -2.69 17.23 -4.21
N LEU A 19 -1.41 16.95 -3.97
CA LEU A 19 -0.60 17.72 -3.03
C LEU A 19 -0.34 19.10 -3.64
N HIS A 20 -1.41 19.80 -4.04
CA HIS A 20 -1.32 21.20 -4.43
C HIS A 20 -1.00 21.97 -3.15
N ALA A 21 0.27 22.40 -3.05
CA ALA A 21 0.86 23.22 -1.98
C ALA A 21 1.64 22.49 -0.87
N GLN A 22 2.34 21.40 -1.16
CA GLN A 22 3.42 20.95 -0.28
C GLN A 22 4.76 21.15 -0.96
N THR A 23 5.75 21.62 -0.21
CA THR A 23 7.15 21.57 -0.64
C THR A 23 7.50 20.14 -1.05
N ALA A 24 8.42 19.98 -2.01
CA ALA A 24 8.86 18.65 -2.43
C ALA A 24 9.28 17.84 -1.20
N LEU A 25 8.63 16.70 -0.95
CA LEU A 25 8.95 15.85 0.19
C LEU A 25 10.41 15.44 0.14
N THR A 26 11.07 15.44 1.29
CA THR A 26 12.40 14.82 1.42
C THR A 26 12.31 13.31 1.15
N ASP A 27 13.46 12.68 0.87
CA ASP A 27 13.50 11.22 0.68
C ASP A 27 12.98 10.46 1.91
N ALA A 28 13.30 10.93 3.12
CA ALA A 28 12.82 10.33 4.38
C ALA A 28 11.29 10.46 4.52
N GLN A 29 10.74 11.65 4.25
CA GLN A 29 9.29 11.88 4.25
C GLN A 29 8.57 11.03 3.19
N SER A 30 9.16 10.90 2.01
CA SER A 30 8.64 10.05 0.93
C SER A 30 8.64 8.58 1.32
N ALA A 31 9.73 8.10 1.94
CA ALA A 31 9.83 6.73 2.44
C ALA A 31 8.81 6.47 3.56
N TYR A 32 8.68 7.37 4.54
CA TYR A 32 7.66 7.24 5.57
C TYR A 32 6.25 7.18 4.96
N LEU A 33 5.90 8.11 4.06
CA LEU A 33 4.58 8.16 3.45
C LEU A 33 4.29 6.89 2.63
N GLY A 34 5.26 6.41 1.85
CA GLY A 34 5.13 5.16 1.12
C GLY A 34 4.88 3.96 2.04
N ALA A 35 5.58 3.91 3.17
CA ALA A 35 5.40 2.85 4.16
C ALA A 35 4.05 2.96 4.90
N HIS A 36 3.58 4.18 5.18
CA HIS A 36 2.26 4.45 5.74
C HIS A 36 1.14 4.02 4.78
N VAL A 37 1.23 4.38 3.50
CA VAL A 37 0.29 3.95 2.45
C VAL A 37 0.21 2.43 2.37
N PHE A 38 1.37 1.75 2.39
CA PHE A 38 1.43 0.29 2.38
C PHE A 38 0.67 -0.31 3.58
N ASP A 39 0.89 0.21 4.80
CA ASP A 39 0.17 -0.25 5.99
C ASP A 39 -1.34 -0.08 5.86
N ARG A 40 -1.80 1.05 5.33
CA ARG A 40 -3.22 1.34 5.11
C ARG A 40 -3.85 0.37 4.10
N GLN A 41 -3.13 0.02 3.03
CA GLN A 41 -3.60 -0.99 2.06
C GLN A 41 -3.65 -2.40 2.66
N VAL A 42 -2.62 -2.79 3.43
CA VAL A 42 -2.59 -4.07 4.13
C VAL A 42 -3.75 -4.20 5.12
N ALA A 43 -4.14 -3.12 5.79
CA ALA A 43 -5.32 -3.11 6.66
C ALA A 43 -6.61 -3.49 5.90
N VAL A 44 -6.82 -2.94 4.69
CA VAL A 44 -7.97 -3.30 3.84
C VAL A 44 -7.92 -4.78 3.43
N PHE A 45 -6.73 -5.31 3.10
CA PHE A 45 -6.60 -6.74 2.77
C PHE A 45 -6.88 -7.63 3.97
N ARG A 46 -6.45 -7.24 5.18
CA ARG A 46 -6.77 -7.96 6.42
C ARG A 46 -8.27 -7.95 6.69
N GLU A 47 -8.94 -6.82 6.54
CA GLU A 47 -10.41 -6.73 6.67
C GLU A 47 -11.12 -7.71 5.72
N TYR A 48 -10.70 -7.74 4.45
CA TYR A 48 -11.26 -8.64 3.45
C TYR A 48 -11.02 -10.12 3.80
N CYS A 49 -9.82 -10.46 4.26
CA CYS A 49 -9.43 -11.83 4.58
C CYS A 49 -9.89 -12.32 5.96
N ALA A 50 -10.44 -11.44 6.81
CA ALA A 50 -10.81 -11.76 8.20
C ALA A 50 -11.88 -12.86 8.32
N GLN A 51 -12.67 -13.09 7.27
CA GLN A 51 -13.71 -14.13 7.25
C GLN A 51 -13.17 -15.53 6.96
N ASP A 52 -11.90 -15.64 6.54
CA ASP A 52 -11.22 -16.91 6.26
C ASP A 52 -9.95 -17.01 7.13
N PRO A 53 -9.90 -17.92 8.12
CA PRO A 53 -8.72 -18.13 8.95
C PRO A 53 -7.46 -18.45 8.14
N THR A 54 -7.58 -19.21 7.05
CA THR A 54 -6.44 -19.55 6.19
C THR A 54 -5.97 -18.32 5.42
N GLY A 55 -6.92 -17.54 4.89
CA GLY A 55 -6.66 -16.27 4.24
C GLY A 55 -6.00 -15.25 5.17
N THR A 56 -6.44 -15.15 6.42
CA THR A 56 -5.83 -14.30 7.45
C THR A 56 -4.38 -14.69 7.69
N GLN A 57 -4.11 -15.98 7.88
CA GLN A 57 -2.75 -16.49 8.07
C GLN A 57 -1.85 -16.22 6.85
N ALA A 58 -2.39 -16.32 5.63
CA ALA A 58 -1.64 -16.03 4.40
C ALA A 58 -1.21 -14.56 4.33
N ILE A 59 -2.11 -13.63 4.66
CA ILE A 59 -1.79 -12.20 4.72
C ILE A 59 -0.74 -11.92 5.78
N ASP A 60 -0.93 -12.42 7.00
CA ASP A 60 0.01 -12.13 8.10
C ASP A 60 1.40 -12.71 7.85
N THR A 61 1.48 -13.91 7.26
CA THR A 61 2.75 -14.50 6.83
C THR A 61 3.40 -13.66 5.73
N GLY A 62 2.62 -13.21 4.74
CA GLY A 62 3.08 -12.33 3.67
C GLY A 62 3.65 -11.02 4.21
N VAL A 63 2.94 -10.36 5.14
CA VAL A 63 3.38 -9.11 5.78
C VAL A 63 4.64 -9.33 6.62
N ALA A 64 4.71 -10.42 7.40
CA ALA A 64 5.89 -10.74 8.18
C ALA A 64 7.12 -10.95 7.28
N GLN A 65 6.97 -11.71 6.20
CA GLN A 65 8.03 -11.92 5.23
C GLN A 65 8.41 -10.63 4.50
N PHE A 66 7.44 -9.80 4.11
CA PHE A 66 7.70 -8.48 3.55
C PHE A 66 8.60 -7.65 4.47
N ARG A 67 8.29 -7.58 5.77
CA ARG A 67 9.09 -6.83 6.74
C ARG A 67 10.51 -7.35 6.89
N ILE A 68 10.67 -8.67 6.95
CA ILE A 68 11.99 -9.34 7.00
C ILE A 68 12.81 -9.00 5.74
N ASN A 69 12.14 -8.97 4.59
CA ASN A 69 12.73 -8.77 3.28
C ASN A 69 13.00 -7.30 2.91
N ASN A 70 12.49 -6.35 3.70
CA ASN A 70 12.52 -4.91 3.43
C ASN A 70 12.89 -4.13 4.73
N PRO A 71 14.16 -4.18 5.17
CA PRO A 71 14.61 -3.44 6.35
C PRO A 71 14.52 -1.92 6.18
N ASP A 72 14.54 -1.44 4.94
CA ASP A 72 14.30 -0.04 4.54
C ASP A 72 12.86 0.40 4.84
N TYR A 73 11.86 -0.45 4.60
CA TYR A 73 10.48 -0.20 5.06
C TYR A 73 10.41 -0.11 6.59
N VAL A 74 11.08 -1.02 7.30
CA VAL A 74 11.07 -1.03 8.78
C VAL A 74 11.69 0.24 9.34
N ALA A 75 12.83 0.66 8.78
CA ALA A 75 13.49 1.92 9.14
C ALA A 75 12.60 3.12 8.84
N ALA A 76 11.99 3.18 7.64
CA ALA A 76 11.10 4.27 7.24
C ALA A 76 9.86 4.38 8.12
N ARG A 77 9.29 3.27 8.64
CA ARG A 77 8.18 3.33 9.60
C ARG A 77 8.60 3.80 10.98
N ALA A 78 9.83 3.49 11.40
CA ALA A 78 10.35 3.92 12.70
C ALA A 78 10.72 5.41 12.71
N ASP A 79 11.21 5.93 11.59
CA ASP A 79 11.63 7.33 11.43
C ASP A 79 10.44 8.22 11.02
N THR A 80 9.55 8.49 11.98
CA THR A 80 8.37 9.33 11.73
C THR A 80 8.75 10.81 11.71
N PRO A 81 8.61 11.52 10.57
CA PRO A 81 8.90 12.96 10.52
C PRO A 81 7.91 13.75 11.40
N ASP A 82 8.43 14.65 12.23
CA ASP A 82 7.65 15.32 13.29
C ASP A 82 7.16 16.74 12.90
N SER A 83 7.43 17.20 11.68
CA SER A 83 6.99 18.54 11.27
C SER A 83 5.47 18.62 11.14
N ASP A 84 4.89 19.75 11.58
CA ASP A 84 3.43 19.97 11.51
C ASP A 84 2.90 19.94 10.06
N GLU A 85 3.67 20.47 9.11
CA GLU A 85 3.37 20.38 7.66
C GLU A 85 3.22 18.93 7.21
N PHE A 86 4.15 18.06 7.64
CA PHE A 86 4.12 16.66 7.24
C PHE A 86 2.99 15.88 7.92
N LYS A 87 2.70 16.16 9.20
CA LYS A 87 1.53 15.58 9.87
C LYS A 87 0.23 15.97 9.18
N ALA A 88 0.09 17.23 8.78
CA ALA A 88 -1.06 17.70 8.00
C ALA A 88 -1.16 16.99 6.65
N ALA A 89 -0.03 16.73 5.99
CA ALA A 89 0.04 15.96 4.75
C ALA A 89 -0.48 14.53 4.92
N VAL A 90 -0.01 13.83 5.96
CA VAL A 90 -0.44 12.46 6.27
C VAL A 90 -1.94 12.44 6.59
N ALA A 91 -2.44 13.41 7.36
CA ALA A 91 -3.86 13.52 7.66
C ALA A 91 -4.72 13.78 6.40
N ALA A 92 -4.25 14.65 5.50
CA ALA A 92 -4.92 14.90 4.23
C ALA A 92 -4.94 13.65 3.33
N PHE A 93 -3.83 12.91 3.28
CA PHE A 93 -3.77 11.61 2.63
C PHE A 93 -4.80 10.65 3.24
N ASP A 94 -4.83 10.50 4.56
CA ASP A 94 -5.72 9.56 5.24
C ASP A 94 -7.20 9.88 4.97
N ALA A 95 -7.58 11.16 4.96
CA ALA A 95 -8.93 11.59 4.63
C ALA A 95 -9.34 11.21 3.19
N GLN A 96 -8.40 11.21 2.25
CA GLN A 96 -8.64 10.81 0.86
C GLN A 96 -8.53 9.29 0.68
N PHE A 97 -7.70 8.63 1.48
CA PHE A 97 -7.51 7.18 1.44
C PHE A 97 -8.81 6.44 1.71
N ASP A 98 -9.71 6.97 2.53
CA ASP A 98 -11.00 6.32 2.80
C ASP A 98 -11.83 6.09 1.52
N GLN A 99 -11.78 7.01 0.56
CA GLN A 99 -12.43 6.84 -0.75
C GLN A 99 -11.76 5.71 -1.55
N VAL A 100 -10.42 5.68 -1.57
CA VAL A 100 -9.65 4.62 -2.23
C VAL A 100 -9.90 3.27 -1.58
N ALA A 101 -9.92 3.21 -0.25
CA ALA A 101 -10.22 2.02 0.53
C ALA A 101 -11.63 1.50 0.23
N GLN A 102 -12.61 2.38 0.07
CA GLN A 102 -13.96 1.97 -0.34
C GLN A 102 -13.95 1.33 -1.73
N THR A 103 -13.25 1.90 -2.70
CA THR A 103 -13.08 1.30 -4.02
C THR A 103 -12.39 -0.06 -3.95
N MET A 104 -11.32 -0.18 -3.15
CA MET A 104 -10.63 -1.46 -2.91
C MET A 104 -11.59 -2.51 -2.33
N ARG A 105 -12.38 -2.15 -1.32
CA ARG A 105 -13.37 -3.05 -0.71
C ARG A 105 -14.39 -3.53 -1.72
N THR A 106 -14.96 -2.62 -2.52
CA THR A 106 -15.91 -2.99 -3.59
C THR A 106 -15.29 -3.98 -4.58
N GLN A 107 -14.08 -3.72 -5.05
CA GLN A 107 -13.40 -4.60 -6.00
C GLN A 107 -13.05 -5.97 -5.39
N LEU A 108 -12.69 -6.01 -4.10
CA LEU A 108 -12.39 -7.26 -3.40
C LEU A 108 -13.65 -8.07 -3.11
N ALA A 109 -14.78 -7.43 -2.82
CA ALA A 109 -16.06 -8.11 -2.58
C ALA A 109 -16.56 -8.95 -3.77
N GLU A 110 -16.12 -8.62 -4.99
CA GLU A 110 -16.42 -9.39 -6.21
C GLU A 110 -15.55 -10.64 -6.38
N ARG A 111 -14.60 -10.90 -5.47
CA ARG A 111 -13.60 -11.97 -5.57
C ARG A 111 -13.82 -13.07 -4.53
N PRO A 112 -13.47 -14.34 -4.85
CA PRO A 112 -13.51 -15.42 -3.86
C PRO A 112 -12.40 -15.24 -2.81
N VAL A 113 -12.80 -15.15 -1.53
CA VAL A 113 -11.93 -14.79 -0.40
C VAL A 113 -10.68 -15.68 -0.31
N GLY A 114 -10.82 -16.99 -0.16
CA GLY A 114 -9.68 -17.88 0.09
C GLY A 114 -8.55 -17.82 -0.95
N PRO A 115 -8.82 -18.08 -2.24
CA PRO A 115 -7.81 -17.97 -3.30
C PRO A 115 -7.21 -16.56 -3.43
N GLN A 116 -8.03 -15.53 -3.20
CA GLN A 116 -7.58 -14.15 -3.28
C GLN A 116 -6.63 -13.79 -2.13
N CYS A 117 -6.92 -14.22 -0.91
CA CYS A 117 -6.06 -14.00 0.26
C CYS A 117 -4.72 -14.74 0.14
N ALA A 118 -4.72 -15.97 -0.37
CA ALA A 118 -3.48 -16.70 -0.65
C ALA A 118 -2.60 -15.97 -1.68
N THR A 119 -3.23 -15.45 -2.76
CA THR A 119 -2.53 -14.67 -3.78
C THR A 119 -1.96 -13.37 -3.20
N LEU A 120 -2.76 -12.62 -2.43
CA LEU A 120 -2.31 -11.39 -1.78
C LEU A 120 -1.14 -11.64 -0.83
N GLY A 121 -1.18 -12.72 -0.02
CA GLY A 121 -0.08 -13.09 0.86
C GLY A 121 1.23 -13.37 0.11
N ASP A 122 1.15 -14.06 -1.03
CA ASP A 122 2.33 -14.35 -1.86
C ASP A 122 2.89 -13.10 -2.56
N GLU A 123 2.02 -12.20 -3.04
CA GLU A 123 2.44 -10.91 -3.60
C GLU A 123 3.11 -10.02 -2.55
N LEU A 124 2.54 -9.93 -1.33
CA LEU A 124 3.15 -9.21 -0.22
C LEU A 124 4.55 -9.77 0.10
N ARG A 125 4.70 -11.09 0.15
CA ARG A 125 5.98 -11.77 0.41
C ARG A 125 7.05 -11.40 -0.64
N LYS A 126 6.66 -11.27 -1.90
CA LYS A 126 7.56 -10.98 -3.04
C LYS A 126 7.85 -9.49 -3.22
N ALA A 127 6.97 -8.63 -2.72
CA ALA A 127 7.07 -7.20 -2.89
C ALA A 127 8.37 -6.60 -2.33
N ARG A 128 8.87 -5.56 -3.00
CA ARG A 128 10.08 -4.83 -2.64
C ARG A 128 9.75 -3.37 -2.40
N PHE A 129 9.98 -2.89 -1.18
CA PHE A 129 9.59 -1.55 -0.75
C PHE A 129 10.24 -0.46 -1.61
N ALA A 130 11.56 -0.51 -1.80
CA ALA A 130 12.26 0.41 -2.70
C ALA A 130 11.66 0.46 -4.11
N SER A 131 11.29 -0.69 -4.70
CA SER A 131 10.67 -0.74 -6.03
C SER A 131 9.28 -0.11 -6.06
N LEU A 132 8.48 -0.32 -5.00
CA LEU A 132 7.17 0.31 -4.84
C LEU A 132 7.30 1.83 -4.71
N LEU A 133 8.28 2.29 -3.92
CA LEU A 133 8.53 3.72 -3.72
C LEU A 133 8.98 4.41 -5.00
N GLU A 134 9.91 3.82 -5.75
CA GLU A 134 10.38 4.38 -7.02
C GLU A 134 9.29 4.42 -8.10
N GLU A 135 8.43 3.39 -8.13
CA GLU A 135 7.26 3.41 -9.01
C GLU A 135 6.28 4.52 -8.64
N ALA A 136 6.02 4.73 -7.35
CA ALA A 136 5.16 5.82 -6.88
C ALA A 136 5.73 7.20 -7.28
N LYS A 137 7.04 7.43 -7.06
CA LYS A 137 7.73 8.66 -7.46
C LYS A 137 7.59 8.93 -8.97
N ARG A 138 7.81 7.91 -9.81
CA ARG A 138 7.67 8.03 -11.27
C ARG A 138 6.27 8.44 -11.69
N ARG A 139 5.22 7.87 -11.07
CA ARG A 139 3.82 8.21 -11.38
C ARG A 139 3.45 9.62 -10.97
N SER A 140 3.90 10.06 -9.80
CA SER A 140 3.67 11.44 -9.34
C SER A 140 4.38 12.46 -10.24
N ALA A 141 5.56 12.12 -10.77
CA ALA A 141 6.28 12.97 -11.73
C ALA A 141 5.63 13.02 -13.13
N ALA A 142 4.82 12.03 -13.50
CA ALA A 142 4.19 11.91 -14.82
C ALA A 142 2.79 12.54 -14.90
N THR A 143 2.27 13.11 -13.80
CA THR A 143 0.98 13.81 -13.77
C THR A 143 1.24 15.30 -14.05
N PRO A 144 0.82 15.84 -15.22
CA PRO A 144 1.07 17.23 -15.60
C PRO A 144 0.28 18.25 -14.78
#